data_AF-A0A7C5XKN7-F1
#
_entry.id   AF-A0A7C5XKN7-F1
#
_cell.length_a   1.000
_cell.length_b   1.000
_cell.length_c   1.000
_cell.angle_alpha   90.00
_cell.angle_beta   90.00
_cell.angle_gamma   90.00
#
_symmetry.space_group_name_H-M   'P 1'
#
loop_
_entity.id
_entity.type
_entity.pdbx_description
1 polymer ?
#
loop_
_entity_poly.entity_id
_entity_poly.type
_entity_poly.pdbx_seq_one_letter_code
_entity_poly.pdbx_strand_id
1 'polypeptide(L)'
;MDRLENRTNIERIALIAISAALYAAAITVTAPIPTPWGVGHFRPGVVVPALFALISTPMVAGVGAAMGTFIGSFILSLFGLSNPILSLISGVPGNFIAFYLLSYLSSRYRSLSSFITSSLISLFIGNLIAAFGVLLYYSTVIPSWILWSIEAKLSVILGLTLFWVATMLPFVIVLTPILAEALTPIISNVNSKILRKIELTRTDTRSKIIYSSLTVASILVLIYVAATLTPIGDILFAKVIKPEYILWVKILILISGLITLAFGLTTSITLRFESRKDDSGIRALRV
;
A
#
# COMPACT_ATOMS: atom_id res chain seq x y z
N MET A 1 22.48 -29.08 3.40
CA MET A 1 22.04 -27.75 2.91
C MET A 1 20.81 -27.85 2.02
N ASP A 2 20.81 -28.77 1.05
CA ASP A 2 19.75 -28.95 0.04
C ASP A 2 18.30 -29.03 0.58
N ARG A 3 18.02 -29.85 1.60
CA ARG A 3 16.64 -30.03 2.13
C ARG A 3 16.04 -28.78 2.78
N LEU A 4 16.85 -27.98 3.48
CA LEU A 4 16.37 -26.77 4.16
C LEU A 4 16.13 -25.62 3.17
N GLU A 5 16.95 -25.55 2.13
CA GLU A 5 16.79 -24.60 1.02
C GLU A 5 15.54 -24.94 0.19
N ASN A 6 15.37 -26.22 -0.15
CA ASN A 6 14.17 -26.69 -0.86
C ASN A 6 12.89 -26.43 -0.07
N ARG A 7 12.88 -26.67 1.25
CA ARG A 7 11.73 -26.31 2.10
C ARG A 7 11.43 -24.81 2.06
N THR A 8 12.45 -23.97 2.16
CA THR A 8 12.30 -22.50 2.13
C THR A 8 11.75 -22.02 0.79
N ASN A 9 12.17 -22.64 -0.32
CA ASN A 9 11.67 -22.34 -1.65
C ASN A 9 10.21 -22.77 -1.83
N ILE A 10 9.83 -23.96 -1.34
CA ILE A 10 8.43 -24.43 -1.35
C ILE A 10 7.54 -23.48 -0.54
N GLU A 11 7.96 -23.10 0.67
CA GLU A 11 7.21 -22.14 1.50
C GLU A 11 7.05 -20.79 0.78
N ARG A 12 8.10 -20.32 0.09
CA ARG A 12 8.07 -19.06 -0.67
C ARG A 12 7.07 -19.12 -1.82
N ILE A 13 7.10 -20.19 -2.61
CA ILE A 13 6.17 -20.40 -3.73
C ILE A 13 4.73 -20.49 -3.21
N ALA A 14 4.51 -21.24 -2.13
CA ALA A 14 3.18 -21.38 -1.53
C ALA A 14 2.63 -20.02 -1.05
N LEU A 15 3.43 -19.23 -0.34
CA LEU A 15 3.00 -17.90 0.12
C LEU A 15 2.77 -16.92 -1.04
N ILE A 16 3.58 -16.98 -2.11
CA ILE A 16 3.35 -16.18 -3.32
C ILE A 16 2.01 -16.57 -3.96
N ALA A 17 1.73 -17.86 -4.11
CA ALA A 17 0.49 -18.35 -4.71
C ALA A 17 -0.74 -17.95 -3.88
N ILE A 18 -0.68 -18.10 -2.55
CA ILE A 18 -1.77 -17.70 -1.64
C ILE A 18 -1.97 -16.18 -1.71
N SER A 19 -0.90 -15.39 -1.62
CA SER A 19 -0.97 -13.93 -1.72
C SER A 19 -1.59 -13.49 -3.05
N ALA A 20 -1.14 -14.07 -4.16
CA ALA A 20 -1.67 -13.76 -5.49
C ALA A 20 -3.15 -14.11 -5.63
N ALA A 21 -3.57 -15.30 -5.16
CA ALA A 21 -4.96 -15.74 -5.24
C ALA A 21 -5.88 -14.85 -4.38
N LEU A 22 -5.50 -14.59 -3.13
CA LEU A 22 -6.27 -13.72 -2.23
C LEU A 22 -6.33 -12.29 -2.76
N TYR A 23 -5.22 -11.78 -3.31
CA TYR A 23 -5.20 -10.43 -3.85
C TYR A 23 -6.03 -10.32 -5.12
N ALA A 24 -5.97 -11.31 -6.03
CA ALA A 24 -6.81 -11.37 -7.22
C ALA A 24 -8.30 -11.35 -6.83
N ALA A 25 -8.71 -12.17 -5.86
CA ALA A 25 -10.08 -12.18 -5.35
C ALA A 25 -10.47 -10.80 -4.77
N ALA A 26 -9.62 -10.21 -3.92
CA ALA A 26 -9.89 -8.91 -3.31
C ALA A 26 -10.06 -7.79 -4.34
N ILE A 27 -9.22 -7.75 -5.40
CA ILE A 27 -9.37 -6.71 -6.43
C ILE A 27 -10.58 -6.94 -7.32
N THR A 28 -11.01 -8.19 -7.55
CA THR A 28 -12.22 -8.44 -8.35
C THR A 28 -13.49 -7.92 -7.67
N VAL A 29 -13.55 -7.96 -6.34
CA VAL A 29 -14.69 -7.44 -5.56
C VAL A 29 -14.76 -5.91 -5.61
N THR A 30 -13.62 -5.22 -5.66
CA THR A 30 -13.56 -3.75 -5.57
C THR A 30 -13.48 -3.06 -6.94
N ALA A 31 -13.21 -3.81 -8.00
CA ALA A 31 -13.07 -3.33 -9.37
C ALA A 31 -14.27 -2.58 -9.99
N PRO A 32 -15.54 -2.79 -9.57
CA PRO A 32 -16.66 -2.05 -10.16
C PRO A 32 -16.62 -0.52 -9.97
N ILE A 33 -15.71 0.00 -9.14
CA ILE A 33 -15.55 1.44 -8.90
C ILE A 33 -14.33 1.93 -9.72
N PRO A 34 -14.53 2.57 -10.88
CA PRO A 34 -13.44 3.04 -11.74
C PRO A 34 -12.73 4.26 -11.15
N THR A 35 -11.52 4.54 -11.61
CA THR A 35 -10.89 5.83 -11.31
C THR A 35 -11.63 6.99 -12.00
N PRO A 36 -11.46 8.23 -11.50
CA PRO A 36 -11.97 9.44 -12.15
C PRO A 36 -11.50 9.66 -13.60
N TRP A 37 -10.45 8.98 -14.06
CA TRP A 37 -9.94 9.07 -15.43
C TRP A 37 -10.42 7.92 -16.33
N GLY A 38 -11.31 7.06 -15.83
CA GLY A 38 -11.84 5.92 -16.59
C GLY A 38 -10.82 4.81 -16.82
N VAL A 39 -9.65 4.86 -16.16
CA VAL A 39 -8.57 3.88 -16.30
C VAL A 39 -8.14 3.38 -14.94
N GLY A 40 -8.26 2.07 -14.73
CA GLY A 40 -8.00 1.43 -13.45
C GLY A 40 -9.17 1.57 -12.47
N HIS A 41 -8.97 1.11 -11.24
CA HIS A 41 -10.06 0.96 -10.27
C HIS A 41 -9.67 1.41 -8.86
N PHE A 42 -10.67 1.57 -8.01
CA PHE A 42 -10.55 1.61 -6.56
C PHE A 42 -10.05 0.24 -6.06
N ARG A 43 -8.96 0.24 -5.28
CA ARG A 43 -8.23 -0.99 -4.94
C ARG A 43 -7.87 -1.08 -3.45
N PRO A 44 -8.83 -1.03 -2.50
CA PRO A 44 -8.54 -1.30 -1.10
C PRO A 44 -8.10 -2.75 -0.86
N GLY A 45 -8.31 -3.65 -1.82
CA GLY A 45 -7.79 -5.03 -1.79
C GLY A 45 -6.27 -5.14 -1.64
N VAL A 46 -5.51 -4.05 -1.82
CA VAL A 46 -4.07 -3.98 -1.53
C VAL A 46 -3.70 -4.31 -0.07
N VAL A 47 -4.67 -4.35 0.83
CA VAL A 47 -4.48 -4.84 2.20
C VAL A 47 -3.90 -6.26 2.22
N VAL A 48 -4.28 -7.11 1.26
CA VAL A 48 -3.74 -8.48 1.17
C VAL A 48 -2.23 -8.48 0.95
N PRO A 49 -1.67 -7.90 -0.11
CA PRO A 49 -0.21 -7.88 -0.28
C PRO A 49 0.50 -7.03 0.79
N ALA A 50 -0.14 -6.00 1.36
CA ALA A 50 0.40 -5.29 2.52
C ALA A 50 0.55 -6.20 3.75
N LEU A 51 -0.39 -7.12 3.98
CA LEU A 51 -0.30 -8.12 5.04
C LEU A 51 0.88 -9.06 4.79
N PHE A 52 1.00 -9.57 3.55
CA PHE A 52 2.17 -10.37 3.17
C PHE A 52 3.50 -9.62 3.28
N ALA A 53 3.48 -8.29 3.11
CA ALA A 53 4.65 -7.44 3.32
C ALA A 53 5.11 -7.42 4.79
N LEU A 54 4.17 -7.44 5.74
CA LEU A 54 4.47 -7.50 7.18
C LEU A 54 4.88 -8.90 7.63
N ILE A 55 4.16 -9.94 7.18
CA ILE A 55 4.28 -11.29 7.73
C ILE A 55 5.39 -12.10 7.04
N SER A 56 5.87 -11.66 5.87
CA SER A 56 6.80 -12.42 5.03
C SER A 56 7.95 -11.57 4.50
N THR A 57 8.63 -12.06 3.46
CA THR A 57 9.80 -11.44 2.82
C THR A 57 9.40 -10.51 1.68
N PRO A 58 10.28 -9.54 1.30
CA PRO A 58 10.02 -8.63 0.18
C PRO A 58 9.66 -9.34 -1.14
N MET A 59 10.30 -10.47 -1.42
CA MET A 59 10.02 -11.23 -2.64
C MET A 59 8.61 -11.84 -2.63
N VAL A 60 8.15 -12.35 -1.48
CA VAL A 60 6.79 -12.90 -1.35
C VAL A 60 5.74 -11.82 -1.54
N ALA A 61 5.93 -10.67 -0.90
CA ALA A 61 5.01 -9.55 -0.97
C ALA A 61 4.96 -8.94 -2.38
N GLY A 62 6.12 -8.65 -2.98
CA GLY A 62 6.20 -8.06 -4.32
C GLY A 62 5.67 -8.99 -5.41
N VAL A 63 6.16 -10.24 -5.48
CA VAL A 63 5.74 -11.18 -6.53
C VAL A 63 4.26 -11.58 -6.36
N GLY A 64 3.82 -11.85 -5.12
CA GLY A 64 2.41 -12.14 -4.84
C GLY A 64 1.49 -11.00 -5.29
N ALA A 65 1.87 -9.75 -5.01
CA ALA A 65 1.11 -8.58 -5.46
C ALA A 65 1.09 -8.44 -6.99
N ALA A 66 2.24 -8.63 -7.64
CA ALA A 66 2.38 -8.52 -9.09
C ALA A 66 1.53 -9.58 -9.81
N MET A 67 1.64 -10.84 -9.38
CA MET A 67 0.86 -11.96 -9.92
C MET A 67 -0.63 -11.78 -9.63
N GLY A 68 -1.01 -11.43 -8.41
CA GLY A 68 -2.41 -11.21 -8.05
C GLY A 68 -3.05 -10.07 -8.86
N THR A 69 -2.30 -8.98 -9.10
CA THR A 69 -2.75 -7.89 -9.97
C THR A 69 -3.00 -8.36 -11.40
N PHE A 70 -2.07 -9.13 -11.96
CA PHE A 70 -2.20 -9.66 -13.31
C PHE A 70 -3.38 -10.63 -13.43
N ILE A 71 -3.49 -11.60 -12.52
CA ILE A 71 -4.58 -12.59 -12.50
C ILE A 71 -5.92 -11.90 -12.35
N GLY A 72 -6.07 -10.96 -11.41
CA GLY A 72 -7.33 -10.24 -11.27
C GLY A 72 -7.63 -9.35 -12.47
N SER A 73 -6.64 -8.72 -13.11
CA SER A 73 -6.84 -8.02 -14.39
C SER A 73 -7.34 -8.96 -15.49
N PHE A 74 -6.76 -10.17 -15.56
CA PHE A 74 -7.21 -11.21 -16.49
C PHE A 74 -8.67 -11.60 -16.23
N ILE A 75 -9.04 -11.90 -14.99
CA ILE A 75 -10.44 -12.21 -14.63
C ILE A 75 -11.37 -11.04 -14.98
N LEU A 76 -11.00 -9.81 -14.62
CA LEU A 76 -11.81 -8.61 -14.89
C LEU A 76 -11.96 -8.32 -16.38
N SER A 77 -10.99 -8.72 -17.20
CA SER A 77 -11.08 -8.57 -18.66
C SER A 77 -12.19 -9.43 -19.27
N LEU A 78 -12.56 -10.55 -18.64
CA LEU A 78 -13.71 -11.37 -19.05
C LEU A 78 -15.05 -10.63 -18.91
N PHE A 79 -15.08 -9.58 -18.08
CA PHE A 79 -16.25 -8.72 -17.86
C PHE A 79 -16.09 -7.34 -18.52
N GLY A 80 -15.05 -7.13 -19.34
CA GLY A 80 -14.77 -5.83 -19.96
C GLY A 80 -14.34 -4.74 -18.99
N LEU A 81 -13.99 -5.09 -17.74
CA LEU A 81 -13.62 -4.12 -16.70
C LEU A 81 -12.11 -3.84 -16.69
N SER A 82 -11.28 -4.70 -17.27
CA SER A 82 -9.83 -4.47 -17.28
C SER A 82 -9.14 -4.96 -18.55
N ASN A 83 -7.84 -4.70 -18.64
CA ASN A 83 -7.00 -5.08 -19.76
C ASN A 83 -5.69 -5.72 -19.22
N PRO A 84 -5.42 -7.01 -19.53
CA PRO A 84 -4.25 -7.71 -19.03
C PRO A 84 -2.93 -7.11 -19.53
N ILE A 85 -2.90 -6.59 -20.76
CA ILE A 85 -1.73 -5.94 -21.35
C ILE A 85 -1.44 -4.63 -20.62
N LEU A 86 -2.46 -3.80 -20.39
CA LEU A 86 -2.31 -2.60 -19.56
C LEU A 86 -1.76 -2.97 -18.18
N SER A 87 -2.26 -4.04 -17.57
CA SER A 87 -1.78 -4.50 -16.27
C SER A 87 -0.31 -4.91 -16.30
N LEU A 88 0.17 -5.62 -17.34
CA LEU A 88 1.58 -5.98 -17.47
C LEU A 88 2.51 -4.76 -17.53
N ILE A 89 2.09 -3.69 -18.20
CA ILE A 89 2.88 -2.46 -18.36
C ILE A 89 2.79 -1.55 -17.12
N SER A 90 1.64 -1.54 -16.44
CA SER A 90 1.37 -0.61 -15.33
C SER A 90 1.25 -1.30 -13.98
N GLY A 91 0.18 -2.10 -13.81
CA GLY A 91 -0.21 -2.69 -12.54
C GLY A 91 0.85 -3.62 -11.97
N VAL A 92 1.39 -4.54 -12.77
CA VAL A 92 2.39 -5.55 -12.36
C VAL A 92 3.66 -4.90 -11.81
N PRO A 93 4.38 -4.02 -12.55
CA PRO A 93 5.59 -3.39 -12.03
C PRO A 93 5.30 -2.48 -10.83
N GLY A 94 4.20 -1.70 -10.86
CA GLY A 94 3.83 -0.82 -9.75
C GLY A 94 3.53 -1.57 -8.45
N ASN A 95 2.77 -2.67 -8.53
CA ASN A 95 2.44 -3.50 -7.37
C ASN A 95 3.67 -4.26 -6.86
N PHE A 96 4.50 -4.81 -7.76
CA PHE A 96 5.75 -5.46 -7.37
C PHE A 96 6.60 -4.53 -6.49
N ILE A 97 6.89 -3.32 -6.99
CA ILE A 97 7.75 -2.36 -6.29
C ILE A 97 7.12 -1.85 -4.99
N ALA A 98 5.82 -1.51 -5.00
CA ALA A 98 5.12 -1.07 -3.78
C ALA A 98 5.29 -2.08 -2.64
N PHE A 99 4.93 -3.34 -2.86
CA PHE A 99 4.88 -4.30 -1.75
C PHE A 99 6.24 -4.91 -1.42
N TYR A 100 7.15 -4.98 -2.40
CA TYR A 100 8.55 -5.27 -2.12
C TYR A 100 9.14 -4.21 -1.19
N LEU A 101 8.96 -2.93 -1.51
CA LEU A 101 9.50 -1.81 -0.74
C LEU A 101 8.85 -1.71 0.64
N LEU A 102 7.52 -1.89 0.72
CA LEU A 102 6.80 -1.90 2.00
C LEU A 102 7.35 -2.98 2.93
N SER A 103 7.56 -4.19 2.43
CA SER A 103 8.11 -5.28 3.21
C SER A 103 9.55 -5.00 3.63
N TYR A 104 10.38 -4.48 2.72
CA TYR A 104 11.76 -4.15 3.00
C TYR A 104 11.87 -3.10 4.12
N LEU A 105 11.16 -1.97 3.99
CA LEU A 105 11.18 -0.88 4.96
C LEU A 105 10.59 -1.32 6.31
N SER A 106 9.44 -1.99 6.30
CA SER A 106 8.79 -2.46 7.53
C SER A 106 9.63 -3.51 8.27
N SER A 107 10.42 -4.30 7.53
CA SER A 107 11.29 -5.32 8.12
C SER A 107 12.53 -4.77 8.81
N ARG A 108 12.98 -3.57 8.43
CA ARG A 108 14.18 -2.91 8.93
C ARG A 108 13.97 -2.31 10.32
N TYR A 109 12.81 -1.69 10.56
CA TYR A 109 12.53 -0.97 11.81
C TYR A 109 11.51 -1.68 12.71
N ARG A 110 10.64 -2.53 12.14
CA ARG A 110 9.68 -3.40 12.85
C ARG A 110 8.84 -2.70 13.91
N SER A 111 8.26 -1.57 13.54
CA SER A 111 7.45 -0.74 14.43
C SER A 111 6.24 -0.19 13.69
N LEU A 112 5.13 0.05 14.40
CA LEU A 112 3.92 0.60 13.80
C LEU A 112 4.15 1.98 13.17
N SER A 113 4.92 2.84 13.83
CA SER A 113 5.33 4.14 13.33
C SER A 113 6.09 4.04 12.00
N SER A 114 7.02 3.07 11.90
CA SER A 114 7.72 2.83 10.64
C SER A 114 6.79 2.25 9.58
N PHE A 115 5.85 1.38 9.94
CA PHE A 115 4.86 0.84 9.00
C PHE A 115 3.98 1.96 8.42
N ILE A 116 3.53 2.90 9.23
CA ILE A 116 2.73 4.06 8.79
C ILE A 116 3.47 4.88 7.73
N THR A 117 4.72 5.28 8.01
CA THR A 117 5.52 6.07 7.05
C THR A 117 5.93 5.26 5.82
N SER A 118 6.29 3.99 6.01
CA SER A 118 6.67 3.08 4.92
C SER A 118 5.49 2.81 3.99
N SER A 119 4.26 2.76 4.50
CA SER A 119 3.03 2.61 3.71
C SER A 119 2.83 3.78 2.77
N LEU A 120 2.99 5.03 3.25
CA LEU A 120 2.91 6.22 2.40
C LEU A 120 3.99 6.18 1.30
N ILE A 121 5.25 5.99 1.68
CA ILE A 121 6.39 5.98 0.74
C ILE A 121 6.20 4.90 -0.33
N SER A 122 5.87 3.69 0.09
CA SER A 122 5.80 2.54 -0.79
C SER A 122 4.60 2.60 -1.74
N LEU A 123 3.42 3.00 -1.23
CA LEU A 123 2.25 3.20 -2.07
C LEU A 123 2.45 4.37 -3.02
N PHE A 124 3.08 5.46 -2.60
CA PHE A 124 3.39 6.58 -3.50
C PHE A 124 4.28 6.14 -4.66
N ILE A 125 5.40 5.46 -4.37
CA ILE A 125 6.35 5.00 -5.39
C ILE A 125 5.69 3.99 -6.35
N GLY A 126 5.00 2.97 -5.82
CA GLY A 126 4.39 1.96 -6.68
C GLY A 126 3.22 2.51 -7.51
N ASN A 127 2.42 3.41 -6.95
CA ASN A 127 1.33 4.06 -7.70
C ASN A 127 1.88 5.04 -8.76
N LEU A 128 3.01 5.69 -8.49
CA LEU A 128 3.70 6.51 -9.50
C LEU A 128 4.19 5.67 -10.68
N ILE A 129 4.80 4.52 -10.40
CA ILE A 129 5.22 3.56 -11.44
C ILE A 129 4.01 3.06 -12.24
N ALA A 130 2.91 2.70 -11.55
CA ALA A 130 1.68 2.28 -12.21
C ALA A 130 1.10 3.39 -13.09
N ALA A 131 1.03 4.62 -12.60
CA ALA A 131 0.50 5.77 -13.34
C ALA A 131 1.36 6.09 -14.57
N PHE A 132 2.69 5.97 -14.46
CA PHE A 132 3.59 6.09 -15.60
C PHE A 132 3.37 4.98 -16.62
N GLY A 133 3.17 3.73 -16.17
CA GLY A 133 2.83 2.61 -17.05
C GLY A 133 1.49 2.79 -17.76
N VAL A 134 0.49 3.42 -17.11
CA VAL A 134 -0.77 3.81 -17.76
C VAL A 134 -0.50 4.81 -18.88
N LEU A 135 0.28 5.87 -18.61
CA LEU A 135 0.65 6.84 -19.64
C LEU A 135 1.37 6.15 -20.81
N LEU A 136 2.32 5.28 -20.52
CA LEU A 136 3.07 4.54 -21.54
C LEU A 136 2.12 3.74 -22.42
N TYR A 137 1.23 2.95 -21.83
CA TYR A 137 0.25 2.15 -22.56
C TYR A 137 -0.64 2.99 -23.50
N TYR A 138 -1.20 4.09 -22.99
CA TYR A 138 -2.09 4.96 -23.78
C TYR A 138 -1.36 5.92 -24.73
N SER A 139 -0.02 5.97 -24.67
CA SER A 139 0.80 6.73 -25.61
C SER A 139 1.40 5.84 -26.71
N THR A 140 1.56 4.53 -26.46
CA THR A 140 2.26 3.62 -27.39
C THR A 140 1.41 2.46 -27.89
N VAL A 141 0.61 1.80 -27.05
CA VAL A 141 -0.16 0.60 -27.41
C VAL A 141 -1.55 0.96 -27.92
N ILE A 142 -2.27 1.80 -27.17
CA ILE A 142 -3.54 2.41 -27.60
C ILE A 142 -3.33 3.92 -27.59
N PRO A 143 -2.79 4.51 -28.69
CA PRO A 143 -2.21 5.87 -28.71
C PRO A 143 -3.25 7.01 -28.60
N SER A 144 -4.34 6.82 -27.86
CA SER A 144 -5.38 7.82 -27.61
C SER A 144 -4.89 9.03 -26.80
N TRP A 145 -3.77 8.94 -26.07
CA TRP A 145 -3.19 10.04 -25.29
C TRP A 145 -1.94 10.63 -25.94
N ILE A 146 -1.57 10.19 -27.14
CA ILE A 146 -0.34 10.62 -27.81
C ILE A 146 -0.30 12.14 -28.04
N LEU A 147 -1.44 12.72 -28.47
CA LEU A 147 -1.61 14.14 -28.78
C LEU A 147 -1.83 15.03 -27.55
N TRP A 148 -1.89 14.44 -26.35
CA TRP A 148 -2.01 15.25 -25.13
C TRP A 148 -0.72 16.04 -24.90
N SER A 149 -0.87 17.27 -24.43
CA SER A 149 0.25 18.11 -24.02
C SER A 149 1.03 17.46 -22.86
N ILE A 150 2.28 17.89 -22.67
CA ILE A 150 3.14 17.35 -21.61
C ILE A 150 2.52 17.62 -20.24
N GLU A 151 1.93 18.80 -20.06
CA GLU A 151 1.26 19.21 -18.83
C GLU A 151 0.08 18.28 -18.51
N ALA A 152 -0.74 17.92 -19.51
CA ALA A 152 -1.85 17.00 -19.34
C ALA A 152 -1.38 15.59 -18.96
N LYS A 153 -0.27 15.12 -19.56
CA LYS A 153 0.35 13.82 -19.26
C LYS A 153 0.92 13.76 -17.84
N LEU A 154 1.61 14.81 -17.40
CA LEU A 154 2.12 14.91 -16.03
C LEU A 154 0.97 15.01 -15.02
N SER A 155 -0.09 15.74 -15.36
CA SER A 155 -1.27 15.89 -14.51
C SER A 155 -1.98 14.57 -14.26
N VAL A 156 -2.21 13.76 -15.31
CA VAL A 156 -2.85 12.44 -15.12
C VAL A 156 -1.97 11.47 -14.34
N ILE A 157 -0.64 11.52 -14.50
CA ILE A 157 0.28 10.71 -13.68
C ILE A 157 0.10 11.05 -12.20
N LEU A 158 0.19 12.33 -11.86
CA LEU A 158 0.06 12.78 -10.48
C LEU A 158 -1.35 12.53 -9.93
N GLY A 159 -2.38 12.81 -10.71
CA GLY A 159 -3.78 12.58 -10.35
C GLY A 159 -4.07 11.12 -10.03
N LEU A 160 -3.65 10.18 -10.90
CA LEU A 160 -3.78 8.74 -10.66
C LEU A 160 -2.98 8.29 -9.44
N THR A 161 -1.74 8.78 -9.29
CA THR A 161 -0.88 8.45 -8.15
C THR A 161 -1.55 8.84 -6.83
N LEU A 162 -2.01 10.10 -6.74
CA LEU A 162 -2.66 10.63 -5.54
C LEU A 162 -4.00 9.94 -5.26
N PHE A 163 -4.79 9.67 -6.30
CA PHE A 163 -6.04 8.94 -6.16
C PHE A 163 -5.81 7.56 -5.53
N TRP A 164 -4.88 6.77 -6.06
CA TRP A 164 -4.60 5.44 -5.52
C TRP A 164 -3.98 5.51 -4.12
N VAL A 165 -3.07 6.44 -3.84
CA VAL A 165 -2.55 6.63 -2.48
C VAL A 165 -3.69 6.94 -1.50
N ALA A 166 -4.53 7.94 -1.82
CA ALA A 166 -5.62 8.37 -0.95
C ALA A 166 -6.63 7.25 -0.66
N THR A 167 -6.92 6.43 -1.68
CA THR A 167 -7.91 5.35 -1.60
C THR A 167 -7.38 4.05 -1.01
N MET A 168 -6.07 3.81 -1.04
CA MET A 168 -5.46 2.58 -0.53
C MET A 168 -4.93 2.74 0.90
N LEU A 169 -4.29 3.87 1.18
CA LEU A 169 -3.54 4.10 2.43
C LEU A 169 -4.39 3.91 3.70
N PRO A 170 -5.66 4.39 3.79
CA PRO A 170 -6.46 4.23 5.00
C PRO A 170 -6.71 2.76 5.34
N PHE A 171 -7.02 1.96 4.32
CA PHE A 171 -7.24 0.53 4.48
C PHE A 171 -5.96 -0.18 4.88
N VAL A 172 -4.83 0.16 4.26
CA VAL A 172 -3.54 -0.42 4.60
C VAL A 172 -3.13 -0.09 6.03
N ILE A 173 -3.23 1.17 6.45
CA ILE A 173 -2.83 1.59 7.81
C ILE A 173 -3.73 0.96 8.87
N VAL A 174 -5.05 0.89 8.63
CA VAL A 174 -6.00 0.40 9.64
C VAL A 174 -6.08 -1.11 9.66
N LEU A 175 -6.32 -1.76 8.52
CA LEU A 175 -6.64 -3.19 8.47
C LEU A 175 -5.40 -4.07 8.58
N THR A 176 -4.29 -3.66 7.97
CA THR A 176 -3.11 -4.54 7.89
C THR A 176 -2.52 -4.87 9.26
N PRO A 177 -2.30 -3.90 10.19
CA PRO A 177 -1.80 -4.22 11.53
C PRO A 177 -2.75 -5.14 12.31
N ILE A 178 -4.06 -4.91 12.20
CA ILE A 178 -5.08 -5.74 12.88
C ILE A 178 -5.01 -7.19 12.39
N LEU A 179 -5.00 -7.39 11.06
CA LEU A 179 -4.91 -8.72 10.46
C LEU A 179 -3.57 -9.41 10.80
N ALA A 180 -2.49 -8.64 10.81
CA ALA A 180 -1.16 -9.11 11.15
C ALA A 180 -1.08 -9.61 12.60
N GLU A 181 -1.65 -8.86 13.55
CA GLU A 181 -1.73 -9.28 14.95
C GLU A 181 -2.62 -10.52 15.12
N ALA A 182 -3.77 -10.56 14.46
CA ALA A 182 -4.68 -11.71 14.50
C ALA A 182 -4.02 -13.01 14.01
N LEU A 183 -3.10 -12.93 13.05
CA LEU A 183 -2.36 -14.08 12.53
C LEU A 183 -1.13 -14.45 13.37
N THR A 184 -0.71 -13.61 14.32
CA THR A 184 0.52 -13.82 15.09
C THR A 184 0.56 -15.16 15.83
N PRO A 185 -0.49 -15.62 16.53
CA PRO A 185 -0.49 -16.92 17.22
C PRO A 185 -0.31 -18.10 16.27
N ILE A 186 -0.88 -18.00 15.06
CA ILE A 186 -0.78 -19.04 14.03
C ILE A 186 0.65 -19.05 13.49
N ILE A 187 1.18 -17.88 13.12
CA ILE A 187 2.52 -17.74 12.56
C ILE A 187 3.60 -18.19 13.55
N SER A 188 3.44 -17.88 14.85
CA SER A 188 4.43 -18.27 15.87
C SER A 188 4.58 -19.78 16.05
N ASN A 189 3.54 -20.55 15.69
CA ASN A 189 3.56 -22.00 15.78
C ASN A 189 4.14 -22.67 14.52
N VAL A 190 4.36 -21.90 13.45
CA VAL A 190 4.93 -22.39 12.20
C VAL A 190 6.45 -22.21 12.24
N ASN A 191 7.19 -23.32 12.20
CA ASN A 191 8.64 -23.29 12.05
C ASN A 191 9.01 -22.93 10.60
N SER A 192 9.01 -21.65 10.26
CA SER A 192 9.38 -21.12 8.93
C SER A 192 10.46 -20.05 9.06
N LYS A 193 11.40 -20.03 8.10
CA LYS A 193 12.45 -18.99 8.01
C LYS A 193 12.01 -17.72 7.31
N ILE A 194 10.90 -17.77 6.57
CA ILE A 194 10.42 -16.65 5.74
C ILE A 194 9.22 -15.95 6.37
N LEU A 195 8.48 -16.62 7.25
CA LEU A 195 7.46 -15.99 8.06
C LEU A 195 8.10 -15.23 9.23
N ARG A 196 7.50 -14.09 9.58
CA ARG A 196 7.99 -13.18 10.61
C ARG A 196 6.91 -13.02 11.68
N LYS A 197 7.33 -13.14 12.94
CA LYS A 197 6.49 -12.76 14.08
C LYS A 197 6.27 -11.25 14.05
N ILE A 198 5.06 -10.82 14.40
CA ILE A 198 4.62 -9.44 14.26
C ILE A 198 4.39 -8.90 15.66
N GLU A 199 5.18 -7.90 16.02
CA GLU A 199 5.10 -7.21 17.31
C GLU A 199 5.12 -5.69 17.09
N LEU A 200 4.37 -5.22 16.08
CA LEU A 200 4.40 -3.82 15.62
C LEU A 200 4.00 -2.82 16.72
N THR A 201 3.09 -3.23 17.59
CA THR A 201 2.51 -2.39 18.65
C THR A 201 3.29 -2.43 19.96
N ARG A 202 4.17 -3.42 20.15
CA ARG A 202 4.97 -3.58 21.38
C ARG A 202 6.30 -2.82 21.34
N THR A 203 6.77 -2.46 20.15
CA THR A 203 8.12 -1.88 19.97
C THR A 203 8.15 -0.36 19.94
N ASP A 204 7.00 0.30 19.78
CA ASP A 204 6.92 1.75 19.62
C ASP A 204 6.54 2.50 20.90
N THR A 205 6.78 3.81 20.90
CA THR A 205 6.27 4.72 21.93
C THR A 205 5.05 5.48 21.42
N ARG A 206 4.18 5.96 22.33
CA ARG A 206 3.02 6.80 22.01
C ARG A 206 3.39 7.93 21.06
N SER A 207 4.45 8.65 21.40
CA SER A 207 4.88 9.83 20.64
C SER A 207 5.29 9.46 19.21
N LYS A 208 5.99 8.33 18.99
CA LYS A 208 6.38 7.92 17.63
C LYS A 208 5.17 7.61 16.74
N ILE A 209 4.18 6.90 17.27
CA ILE A 209 2.93 6.59 16.55
C ILE A 209 2.18 7.89 16.21
N ILE A 210 2.07 8.82 17.17
CA ILE A 210 1.44 10.12 16.94
C ILE A 210 2.21 10.92 15.89
N TYR A 211 3.53 11.05 16.00
CA TYR A 211 4.33 11.86 15.07
C TYR A 211 4.32 11.30 13.65
N SER A 212 4.43 9.98 13.48
CA SER A 212 4.34 9.35 12.15
C SER A 212 2.95 9.55 11.52
N SER A 213 1.89 9.36 12.30
CA SER A 213 0.51 9.58 11.84
C SER A 213 0.25 11.04 11.50
N LEU A 214 0.71 11.97 12.34
CA LEU A 214 0.60 13.41 12.12
C LEU A 214 1.41 13.84 10.88
N THR A 215 2.59 13.27 10.67
CA THR A 215 3.43 13.56 9.49
C THR A 215 2.69 13.15 8.21
N VAL A 216 2.20 11.91 8.16
CA VAL A 216 1.45 11.39 6.99
C VAL A 216 0.16 12.20 6.77
N ALA A 217 -0.59 12.47 7.83
CA ALA A 217 -1.82 13.27 7.76
C ALA A 217 -1.54 14.70 7.27
N SER A 218 -0.47 15.34 7.77
CA SER A 218 -0.09 16.70 7.36
C SER A 218 0.28 16.74 5.88
N ILE A 219 1.02 15.74 5.37
CA ILE A 219 1.33 15.65 3.94
C ILE A 219 0.04 15.57 3.11
N LEU A 220 -0.90 14.72 3.48
CA LEU A 220 -2.17 14.56 2.76
C LEU A 220 -3.05 15.81 2.85
N VAL A 221 -3.11 16.46 4.01
CA VAL A 221 -3.82 17.74 4.20
C VAL A 221 -3.19 18.85 3.36
N LEU A 222 -1.86 18.94 3.30
CA LEU A 222 -1.16 19.91 2.45
C LEU A 222 -1.46 19.68 0.96
N ILE A 223 -1.48 18.40 0.53
CA ILE A 223 -1.88 18.05 -0.85
C ILE A 223 -3.33 18.46 -1.11
N TYR A 224 -4.25 18.19 -0.18
CA TYR A 224 -5.65 18.61 -0.29
C TYR A 224 -5.79 20.13 -0.38
N VAL A 225 -5.10 20.87 0.48
CA VAL A 225 -5.10 22.34 0.50
C VAL A 225 -4.55 22.87 -0.82
N ALA A 226 -3.42 22.36 -1.30
CA ALA A 226 -2.85 22.74 -2.58
C ALA A 226 -3.82 22.44 -3.74
N ALA A 227 -4.44 21.26 -3.75
CA ALA A 227 -5.39 20.87 -4.79
C ALA A 227 -6.73 21.66 -4.72
N THR A 228 -7.05 22.29 -3.59
CA THR A 228 -8.34 22.98 -3.41
C THR A 228 -8.21 24.50 -3.52
N LEU A 229 -7.15 25.06 -2.96
CA LEU A 229 -6.96 26.51 -2.84
C LEU A 229 -6.00 27.10 -3.88
N THR A 230 -5.40 26.27 -4.74
CA THR A 230 -4.49 26.74 -5.79
C THR A 230 -4.90 26.20 -7.17
N PRO A 231 -4.46 26.83 -8.27
CA PRO A 231 -4.70 26.35 -9.64
C PRO A 231 -4.14 24.94 -9.92
N ILE A 232 -3.28 24.41 -9.04
CA ILE A 232 -2.74 23.05 -9.14
C ILE A 232 -3.88 22.02 -9.18
N GLY A 233 -4.98 22.26 -8.46
CA GLY A 233 -6.15 21.38 -8.52
C GLY A 233 -6.70 21.23 -9.92
N ASP A 234 -6.93 22.34 -10.60
CA ASP A 234 -7.52 22.34 -11.94
C ASP A 234 -6.59 21.67 -12.95
N ILE A 235 -5.28 21.84 -12.77
CA ILE A 235 -4.25 21.16 -13.56
C ILE A 235 -4.29 19.65 -13.31
N LEU A 236 -4.18 19.21 -12.05
CA LEU A 236 -4.17 17.79 -11.67
C LEU A 236 -5.39 17.03 -12.19
N PHE A 237 -6.54 17.69 -12.26
CA PHE A 237 -7.82 17.06 -12.62
C PHE A 237 -8.34 17.43 -14.02
N ALA A 238 -7.54 18.08 -14.87
CA ALA A 238 -7.95 18.59 -16.19
C ALA A 238 -8.50 17.53 -17.18
N LYS A 239 -8.23 16.24 -16.95
CA LYS A 239 -8.63 15.11 -17.82
C LYS A 239 -9.57 14.11 -17.14
N VAL A 240 -10.17 14.50 -16.02
CA VAL A 240 -11.19 13.69 -15.35
C VAL A 240 -12.43 13.57 -16.23
N ILE A 241 -13.05 12.39 -16.29
CA ILE A 241 -14.16 12.10 -17.22
C ILE A 241 -15.48 12.79 -16.83
N LYS A 242 -15.63 13.15 -15.55
CA LYS A 242 -16.79 13.90 -15.04
C LYS A 242 -16.36 14.95 -14.01
N PRO A 243 -16.82 16.22 -14.12
CA PRO A 243 -16.44 17.29 -13.19
C PRO A 243 -16.74 16.96 -11.72
N GLU A 244 -17.82 16.22 -11.45
CA GLU A 244 -18.18 15.80 -10.09
C GLU A 244 -17.05 15.05 -9.39
N TYR A 245 -16.30 14.19 -10.10
CA TYR A 245 -15.23 13.38 -9.51
C TYR A 245 -14.08 14.21 -8.97
N ILE A 246 -13.89 15.44 -9.44
CA ILE A 246 -12.83 16.34 -8.93
C ILE A 246 -13.02 16.59 -7.44
N LEU A 247 -14.25 16.91 -7.02
CA LEU A 247 -14.57 17.14 -5.61
C LEU A 247 -14.38 15.86 -4.79
N TRP A 248 -14.84 14.72 -5.30
CA TRP A 248 -14.71 13.42 -4.64
C TRP A 248 -13.24 13.06 -4.36
N VAL A 249 -12.34 13.23 -5.34
CA VAL A 249 -10.91 12.90 -5.14
C VAL A 249 -10.27 13.81 -4.09
N LYS A 250 -10.56 15.11 -4.14
CA LYS A 250 -10.06 16.07 -3.14
C LYS A 250 -10.51 15.66 -1.74
N ILE A 251 -11.79 15.34 -1.57
CA ILE A 251 -12.35 14.88 -0.29
C ILE A 251 -11.70 13.56 0.17
N LEU A 252 -11.47 12.60 -0.74
CA LEU A 252 -10.82 11.34 -0.40
C LEU A 252 -9.38 11.53 0.12
N ILE A 253 -8.63 12.49 -0.43
CA ILE A 253 -7.29 12.85 0.07
C ILE A 253 -7.38 13.35 1.52
N LEU A 254 -8.32 14.25 1.80
CA LEU A 254 -8.55 14.76 3.16
C LEU A 254 -8.97 13.64 4.12
N ILE A 255 -9.96 12.84 3.75
CA ILE A 255 -10.45 11.70 4.55
C ILE A 255 -9.30 10.74 4.86
N SER A 256 -8.43 10.48 3.88
CA SER A 256 -7.27 9.60 4.05
C SER A 256 -6.31 10.11 5.13
N GLY A 257 -6.03 11.42 5.13
CA GLY A 257 -5.24 12.08 6.17
C GLY A 257 -5.91 12.01 7.55
N LEU A 258 -7.21 12.29 7.62
CA LEU A 258 -7.97 12.26 8.87
C LEU A 258 -8.05 10.85 9.48
N ILE A 259 -8.29 9.81 8.66
CA ILE A 259 -8.30 8.42 9.13
C ILE A 259 -6.92 8.02 9.65
N THR A 260 -5.85 8.41 8.96
CA THR A 260 -4.49 8.11 9.41
C THR A 260 -4.19 8.76 10.77
N LEU A 261 -4.57 10.03 10.95
CA LEU A 261 -4.41 10.72 12.22
C LEU A 261 -5.26 10.08 13.34
N ALA A 262 -6.52 9.78 13.05
CA ALA A 262 -7.44 9.14 13.99
C ALA A 262 -6.92 7.76 14.43
N PHE A 263 -6.41 6.96 13.49
CA PHE A 263 -5.77 5.68 13.77
C PHE A 263 -4.56 5.85 14.71
N GLY A 264 -3.68 6.82 14.43
CA GLY A 264 -2.53 7.12 15.27
C GLY A 264 -2.90 7.49 16.71
N LEU A 265 -3.88 8.40 16.86
CA LEU A 265 -4.36 8.85 18.16
C LEU A 265 -5.02 7.72 18.94
N THR A 266 -5.96 7.01 18.33
CA THR A 266 -6.68 5.89 18.98
C THR A 266 -5.72 4.79 19.40
N THR A 267 -4.81 4.38 18.52
CA THR A 267 -3.81 3.34 18.82
C THR A 267 -2.84 3.78 19.92
N SER A 268 -2.46 5.06 19.98
CA SER A 268 -1.61 5.57 21.07
C SER A 268 -2.27 5.53 22.45
N ILE A 269 -3.61 5.58 22.50
CA ILE A 269 -4.38 5.50 23.74
C ILE A 269 -4.59 4.05 24.15
N THR A 270 -4.95 3.17 23.21
CA THR A 270 -5.32 1.78 23.49
C THR A 270 -4.14 0.87 23.78
N LEU A 271 -2.96 1.15 23.22
CA LEU A 271 -1.78 0.35 23.49
C LEU A 271 -1.29 0.54 24.94
N ARG A 272 -1.18 -0.58 25.65
CA ARG A 272 -0.41 -0.68 26.90
C ARG A 272 1.07 -0.69 26.52
N PHE A 273 1.72 0.45 26.69
CA PHE A 273 3.16 0.56 26.58
C PHE A 273 3.75 -0.11 27.82
N GLU A 274 4.27 -1.32 27.67
CA GLU A 274 5.14 -1.90 28.69
C GLU A 274 6.37 -1.00 28.77
N SER A 275 6.38 -0.17 29.81
CA SER A 275 7.56 0.58 30.23
C SER A 275 8.71 -0.42 30.32
N ARG A 276 9.78 -0.24 29.54
CA ARG A 276 11.10 -0.78 29.88
C ARG A 276 11.54 -0.18 31.23
N LYS A 277 10.98 -0.70 32.32
CA LYS A 277 11.51 -0.60 33.66
C LYS A 277 12.13 -1.95 33.94
N ASP A 278 13.44 -2.02 33.74
CA ASP A 278 14.42 -2.55 34.69
C ASP A 278 15.62 -3.20 33.97
N ASP A 279 16.56 -2.37 33.55
CA ASP A 279 17.97 -2.78 33.34
C ASP A 279 18.91 -2.04 34.30
N SER A 280 18.34 -1.34 35.30
CA SER A 280 19.09 -0.62 36.34
C SER A 280 19.27 -1.46 37.62
N GLY A 281 18.53 -2.55 37.81
CA GLY A 281 18.63 -3.43 38.99
C GLY A 281 19.78 -4.45 38.98
N ILE A 282 20.38 -4.77 37.83
CA ILE A 282 21.36 -5.88 37.72
C ILE A 282 22.82 -5.44 37.99
N ARG A 283 23.10 -4.14 38.16
CA ARG A 283 24.45 -3.66 38.54
C ARG A 283 24.71 -3.57 40.05
N ALA A 284 23.73 -3.87 40.90
CA ALA A 284 23.88 -3.77 42.36
C ALA A 284 24.22 -5.11 43.07
N LEU A 285 24.43 -6.21 42.33
CA LEU A 285 24.74 -7.53 42.91
C LEU A 285 26.06 -8.13 42.42
N ARG A 286 27.01 -7.29 42.01
CA ARG A 286 28.42 -7.66 41.96
C ARG A 286 29.16 -6.88 43.04
N VAL A 287 29.00 -7.36 44.27
CA VAL A 287 30.02 -7.26 45.33
C VAL A 287 31.05 -8.35 45.03
#